data_AF-E1ZUK2-F1
#
_entry.id   AF-E1ZUK2-F1
#
_cell.length_a   1.000
_cell.length_b   1.000
_cell.length_c   1.000
_cell.angle_alpha   90.00
_cell.angle_beta   90.00
_cell.angle_gamma   90.00
#
_symmetry.space_group_name_H-M   'P 1'
#
loop_
_entity.id
_entity.type
_entity.pdbx_description
1 polymer ?
#
loop_
_entity_poly.entity_id
_entity_poly.type
_entity_poly.pdbx_seq_one_letter_code
_entity_poly.pdbx_strand_id
1 'polypeptide(L)'
;DFYANFDGDPLVKIPWVRRDLSGPQVLVMEWIDGIRCTDVEAIKASGLDLPAFIRTGGSFNMRLFYNGTARAEEGPPTILRGINRAVNAFLKWSLGSDGYQAWLLGVQEMPKGGSRLSLDFSSLLGPLFFCWLLQLLLPPMLNQLVYEKEKRLRNMMKMHGLGDAAYWAIQYCWFFVINFTFTWILIGFGSLINLSFFRLTSYSFQFVFYLLWINCLLAFTFLLSTLFRSSKTAVVVGFLYVFGTGL
;
A
#
# COMPACT_ATOMS: atom_id res chain seq x y z
N ASP A 1 -24.87 -2.41 11.01
CA ASP A 1 -26.28 -2.60 11.41
C ASP A 1 -27.10 -1.37 11.05
N PHE A 2 -28.23 -1.58 10.35
CA PHE A 2 -29.09 -0.49 9.85
C PHE A 2 -29.65 0.40 10.99
N TYR A 3 -30.08 -0.21 12.10
CA TYR A 3 -30.57 0.52 13.28
C TYR A 3 -29.49 1.40 13.93
N ALA A 4 -28.23 0.95 13.96
CA ALA A 4 -27.15 1.68 14.60
C ALA A 4 -26.84 3.03 13.91
N ASN A 5 -27.18 3.16 12.62
CA ASN A 5 -26.97 4.41 11.88
C ASN A 5 -27.94 5.53 12.27
N PHE A 6 -29.04 5.19 12.98
CA PHE A 6 -30.11 6.12 13.36
C PHE A 6 -30.44 6.05 14.85
N ASP A 7 -29.59 5.39 15.65
CA ASP A 7 -29.77 5.29 17.09
C ASP A 7 -29.60 6.68 17.72
N GLY A 8 -30.62 7.14 18.46
CA GLY A 8 -30.67 8.47 19.06
C GLY A 8 -31.05 9.64 18.14
N ASP A 9 -31.48 9.41 16.89
CA ASP A 9 -31.96 10.49 16.02
C ASP A 9 -33.41 10.90 16.37
N PRO A 10 -33.67 12.17 16.75
CA PRO A 10 -35.02 12.62 17.12
C PRO A 10 -35.97 12.82 15.92
N LEU A 11 -35.46 12.81 14.68
CA LEU A 11 -36.24 13.11 13.47
C LEU A 11 -36.65 11.87 12.67
N VAL A 12 -36.00 10.73 12.91
CA VAL A 12 -36.20 9.50 12.13
C VAL A 12 -36.47 8.34 13.06
N LYS A 13 -37.70 7.81 13.02
CA LYS A 13 -38.07 6.58 13.74
C LYS A 13 -37.99 5.38 12.80
N ILE A 14 -37.17 4.38 13.16
CA ILE A 14 -37.17 3.08 12.49
C ILE A 14 -38.13 2.15 13.25
N PRO A 15 -39.19 1.63 12.61
CA PRO A 15 -40.12 0.69 13.24
C PRO A 15 -39.37 -0.59 13.64
N TRP A 16 -39.72 -1.17 14.77
CA TRP A 16 -39.16 -2.45 15.19
C TRP A 16 -39.80 -3.61 14.41
N VAL A 17 -39.05 -4.70 14.18
CA VAL A 17 -39.48 -5.86 13.37
C VAL A 17 -39.90 -7.02 14.27
N ARG A 18 -41.11 -7.58 14.07
CA ARG A 18 -41.54 -8.85 14.70
C ARG A 18 -40.89 -10.03 13.98
N ARG A 19 -39.71 -10.44 14.44
CA ARG A 19 -38.96 -11.56 13.85
C ARG A 19 -39.68 -12.91 13.98
N ASP A 20 -40.47 -13.07 15.03
CA ASP A 20 -41.35 -14.22 15.30
C ASP A 20 -42.43 -14.43 14.23
N LEU A 21 -42.92 -13.35 13.62
CA LEU A 21 -43.97 -13.36 12.59
C LEU A 21 -43.43 -13.05 11.18
N SER A 22 -42.12 -12.84 11.05
CA SER A 22 -41.46 -12.54 9.78
C SER A 22 -40.80 -13.80 9.21
N GLY A 23 -40.83 -13.96 7.89
CA GLY A 23 -40.21 -15.06 7.16
C GLY A 23 -39.56 -14.60 5.85
N PRO A 24 -39.11 -15.53 4.99
CA PRO A 24 -38.40 -15.18 3.75
C PRO A 24 -39.22 -14.34 2.76
N GLN A 25 -40.55 -14.39 2.84
CA GLN A 25 -41.47 -13.70 1.93
C GLN A 25 -42.33 -12.62 2.59
N VAL A 26 -42.32 -12.53 3.93
CA VAL A 26 -43.20 -11.63 4.68
C VAL A 26 -42.41 -10.98 5.80
N LEU A 27 -42.46 -9.65 5.85
CA LEU A 27 -41.83 -8.85 6.90
C LEU A 27 -42.93 -8.16 7.72
N VAL A 28 -42.96 -8.43 9.02
CA VAL A 28 -43.94 -7.85 9.95
C VAL A 28 -43.24 -6.79 10.81
N MET A 29 -43.77 -5.57 10.78
CA MET A 29 -43.15 -4.38 11.39
C MET A 29 -44.16 -3.61 12.25
N GLU A 30 -43.65 -2.80 13.17
CA GLU A 30 -44.45 -1.82 13.92
C GLU A 30 -45.26 -0.93 12.97
N TRP A 31 -46.54 -0.73 13.28
CA TRP A 31 -47.37 0.22 12.57
C TRP A 31 -46.93 1.66 12.88
N ILE A 32 -46.82 2.50 11.85
CA ILE A 32 -46.48 3.92 11.98
C ILE A 32 -47.63 4.74 11.41
N ASP A 33 -48.24 5.56 12.27
CA ASP A 33 -49.22 6.55 11.85
C ASP A 33 -48.52 7.78 11.25
N GLY A 34 -48.98 8.22 10.08
CA GLY A 34 -48.41 9.37 9.40
C GLY A 34 -49.01 9.64 8.03
N ILE A 35 -48.66 10.80 7.48
CA ILE A 35 -49.01 11.18 6.10
C ILE A 35 -48.00 10.53 5.15
N ARG A 36 -48.46 9.92 4.07
CA ARG A 36 -47.57 9.31 3.07
C ARG A 36 -46.80 10.40 2.34
N CYS A 37 -45.49 10.19 2.14
CA CYS A 37 -44.63 11.11 1.39
C CYS A 37 -45.07 11.34 -0.07
N THR A 38 -45.90 10.44 -0.62
CA THR A 38 -46.45 10.53 -1.98
C THR A 38 -47.67 11.44 -2.08
N ASP A 39 -48.31 11.76 -0.97
CA ASP A 39 -49.53 12.58 -0.94
C ASP A 39 -49.19 14.05 -0.70
N VAL A 40 -48.96 14.77 -1.79
CA VAL A 40 -48.50 16.17 -1.78
C VAL A 40 -49.58 17.12 -1.25
N GLU A 41 -50.85 16.82 -1.48
CA GLU A 41 -51.97 17.67 -1.06
C GLU A 41 -52.17 17.60 0.45
N ALA A 42 -52.14 16.39 1.02
CA ALA A 42 -52.22 16.19 2.46
C ALA A 42 -51.03 16.83 3.21
N ILE A 43 -49.81 16.76 2.66
CA ILE A 43 -48.63 17.40 3.26
C ILE A 43 -48.77 18.92 3.29
N LYS A 44 -49.26 19.54 2.21
CA LYS A 44 -49.48 20.99 2.17
C LYS A 44 -50.57 21.43 3.15
N ALA A 45 -51.61 20.64 3.32
CA ALA A 45 -52.72 20.91 4.25
C ALA A 45 -52.36 20.68 5.73
N SER A 46 -51.33 19.87 6.01
CA SER A 46 -50.94 19.48 7.37
C SER A 46 -50.28 20.59 8.21
N GLY A 47 -49.93 21.72 7.60
CA GLY A 47 -49.23 22.82 8.29
C GLY A 47 -47.77 22.50 8.68
N LEU A 48 -47.20 21.39 8.19
CA LEU A 48 -45.81 21.03 8.41
C LEU A 48 -44.85 22.07 7.78
N ASP A 49 -43.68 22.25 8.40
CA ASP A 49 -42.57 23.01 7.81
C ASP A 49 -41.98 22.21 6.63
N LEU A 50 -42.53 22.43 5.43
CA LEU A 50 -42.10 21.78 4.19
C LEU A 50 -40.58 21.87 3.98
N PRO A 51 -39.94 23.06 4.15
CA PRO A 51 -38.48 23.17 4.14
C PRO A 51 -37.76 22.24 5.13
N ALA A 52 -38.22 22.13 6.39
CA ALA A 52 -37.61 21.21 7.36
C ALA A 52 -37.80 19.74 6.99
N PHE A 53 -38.98 19.38 6.49
CA PHE A 53 -39.28 18.04 6.02
C PHE A 53 -38.37 17.63 4.85
N ILE A 54 -38.21 18.50 3.85
CA ILE A 54 -37.34 18.23 2.69
C ILE A 54 -35.87 18.09 3.12
N ARG A 55 -35.40 18.94 4.06
CA ARG A 55 -34.03 18.83 4.60
C ARG A 55 -33.80 17.48 5.29
N THR A 56 -34.77 17.03 6.08
CA THR A 56 -34.71 15.76 6.82
C THR A 56 -34.76 14.56 5.86
N GLY A 57 -35.60 14.62 4.82
CA GLY A 57 -35.65 13.58 3.79
C GLY A 57 -34.34 13.43 3.01
N GLY A 58 -33.71 14.56 2.66
CA GLY A 58 -32.41 14.56 2.00
C GLY A 58 -31.29 14.00 2.87
N SER A 59 -31.25 14.35 4.16
CA SER A 59 -30.22 13.87 5.09
C SER A 59 -30.39 12.38 5.39
N PHE A 60 -31.63 11.90 5.51
CA PHE A 60 -31.96 10.49 5.66
C PHE A 60 -31.51 9.67 4.45
N ASN A 61 -31.81 10.12 3.23
CA ASN A 61 -31.39 9.45 1.99
C ASN A 61 -29.86 9.29 1.95
N MET A 62 -29.13 10.37 2.24
CA MET A 62 -27.67 10.33 2.27
C MET A 62 -27.13 9.36 3.33
N ARG A 63 -27.69 9.32 4.55
CA ARG A 63 -27.27 8.36 5.60
C ARG A 63 -27.63 6.91 5.26
N LEU A 64 -28.71 6.68 4.52
CA LEU A 64 -29.12 5.36 4.04
C LEU A 64 -28.10 4.78 3.04
N PHE A 65 -27.64 5.62 2.09
CA PHE A 65 -26.67 5.21 1.07
C PHE A 65 -25.22 5.34 1.51
N TYR A 66 -24.95 6.17 2.53
CA TYR A 66 -23.63 6.27 3.16
C TYR A 66 -23.41 5.12 4.13
N ASN A 67 -23.20 3.93 3.59
CA ASN A 67 -22.71 2.78 4.36
C ASN A 67 -21.18 2.75 4.28
N GLY A 68 -20.53 3.70 4.96
CA GLY A 68 -19.09 3.65 5.22
C GLY A 68 -18.80 2.59 6.28
N THR A 69 -18.89 1.31 5.90
CA THR A 69 -18.58 0.17 6.78
C THR A 69 -17.13 0.28 7.27
N ALA A 70 -16.94 0.74 8.52
CA ALA A 70 -16.19 0.02 9.57
C ALA A 70 -15.70 0.89 10.74
N ARG A 71 -15.73 2.23 10.71
CA ARG A 71 -15.36 3.03 11.89
C ARG A 71 -16.19 4.30 12.01
N ALA A 72 -17.00 4.33 13.05
CA ALA A 72 -17.83 5.45 13.48
C ALA A 72 -17.05 6.63 14.10
N GLU A 73 -15.72 6.71 13.93
CA GLU A 73 -14.90 7.70 14.65
C GLU A 73 -14.59 8.98 13.87
N GLU A 74 -14.85 9.02 12.57
CA GLU A 74 -14.64 10.25 11.80
C GLU A 74 -15.97 10.74 11.26
N GLY A 75 -16.39 11.90 11.76
CA GLY A 75 -17.55 12.63 11.25
C GLY A 75 -17.44 12.90 9.74
N PRO A 76 -18.46 13.56 9.14
CA PRO A 76 -18.50 13.75 7.69
C PRO A 76 -17.17 14.32 7.18
N PRO A 77 -16.58 13.73 6.13
CA PRO A 77 -15.18 13.93 5.77
C PRO A 77 -14.85 15.42 5.70
N THR A 78 -13.76 15.83 6.35
CA THR A 78 -13.29 17.22 6.44
C THR A 78 -13.23 17.92 5.07
N ILE A 79 -13.00 17.16 3.99
CA ILE A 79 -13.00 17.61 2.61
C ILE A 79 -14.39 18.15 2.17
N LEU A 80 -15.48 17.48 2.56
CA LEU A 80 -16.84 17.93 2.22
C LEU A 80 -17.20 19.25 2.90
N ARG A 81 -16.72 19.46 4.14
CA ARG A 81 -16.91 20.72 4.87
C ARG A 81 -16.16 21.88 4.18
N GLY A 82 -15.01 21.60 3.58
CA GLY A 82 -14.26 22.56 2.77
C GLY A 82 -15.01 22.97 1.49
N ILE A 83 -15.55 22.00 0.76
CA ILE A 83 -16.34 22.25 -0.46
C ILE A 83 -17.59 23.07 -0.13
N ASN A 84 -18.31 22.72 0.95
CA ASN A 84 -19.47 23.49 1.41
C ASN A 84 -19.14 24.95 1.73
N ARG A 85 -18.00 25.21 2.39
CA ARG A 85 -17.58 26.58 2.69
C ARG A 85 -17.19 27.34 1.42
N ALA A 86 -16.48 26.70 0.49
CA ALA A 86 -16.07 27.33 -0.76
C ALA A 86 -17.28 27.69 -1.66
N VAL A 87 -18.24 26.78 -1.80
CA VAL A 87 -19.46 27.01 -2.60
C VAL A 87 -20.31 28.12 -1.98
N ASN A 88 -20.50 28.10 -0.65
CA ASN A 88 -21.25 29.16 0.03
C ASN A 88 -20.54 30.52 -0.03
N ALA A 89 -19.20 30.56 0.03
CA ALA A 89 -18.44 31.79 -0.17
C ALA A 89 -18.60 32.34 -1.60
N PHE A 90 -18.59 31.46 -2.61
CA PHE A 90 -18.82 31.84 -4.01
C PHE A 90 -20.25 32.37 -4.24
N LEU A 91 -21.26 31.75 -3.64
CA LEU A 91 -22.65 32.20 -3.74
C LEU A 91 -22.85 33.57 -3.08
N LYS A 92 -22.26 33.79 -1.91
CA LYS A 92 -22.25 35.11 -1.26
C LYS A 92 -21.59 36.17 -2.13
N TRP A 93 -20.46 35.83 -2.75
CA TRP A 93 -19.75 36.74 -3.64
C TRP A 93 -20.54 37.08 -4.91
N SER A 94 -21.21 36.09 -5.53
CA SER A 94 -21.90 36.27 -6.81
C SER A 94 -23.32 36.84 -6.69
N LEU A 95 -24.08 36.50 -5.65
CA LEU A 95 -25.46 36.94 -5.47
C LEU A 95 -25.64 38.07 -4.44
N GLY A 96 -24.57 38.45 -3.72
CA GLY A 96 -24.56 39.63 -2.84
C GLY A 96 -25.53 39.63 -1.66
N SER A 97 -26.15 38.49 -1.35
CA SER A 97 -27.15 38.36 -0.28
C SER A 97 -26.90 37.09 0.55
N ASP A 98 -26.90 37.24 1.87
CA ASP A 98 -26.68 36.15 2.85
C ASP A 98 -27.83 35.11 2.89
N GLY A 99 -28.93 35.36 2.17
CA GLY A 99 -30.10 34.49 2.14
C GLY A 99 -29.92 33.19 1.34
N TYR A 100 -28.91 33.09 0.47
CA TYR A 100 -28.70 31.92 -0.38
C TYR A 100 -27.55 31.06 0.16
N GLN A 101 -27.89 29.85 0.63
CA GLN A 101 -26.93 28.86 1.06
C GLN A 101 -27.14 27.56 0.29
N ALA A 102 -26.09 27.04 -0.33
CA ALA A 102 -26.05 25.70 -0.90
C ALA A 102 -25.40 24.77 0.12
N TRP A 103 -26.20 23.83 0.62
CA TRP A 103 -25.73 22.76 1.49
C TRP A 103 -25.51 21.52 0.61
N LEU A 104 -24.25 21.20 0.34
CA LEU A 104 -23.86 19.88 -0.15
C LEU A 104 -24.11 18.90 1.00
N LEU A 105 -25.28 18.26 0.96
CA LEU A 105 -25.69 17.30 1.99
C LEU A 105 -24.66 16.17 2.09
N GLY A 106 -24.23 15.62 0.96
CA GLY A 106 -23.22 14.58 0.90
C GLY A 106 -22.78 14.33 -0.54
N VAL A 107 -21.67 13.61 -0.71
CA VAL A 107 -21.34 12.99 -2.00
C VAL A 107 -21.88 11.56 -1.90
N GLN A 108 -22.85 11.23 -2.75
CA GLN A 108 -23.33 9.86 -2.85
C GLN A 108 -22.24 9.04 -3.56
N GLU A 109 -21.47 8.29 -2.78
CA GLU A 109 -20.53 7.32 -3.35
C GLU A 109 -21.29 6.05 -3.77
N MET A 110 -20.85 5.44 -4.88
CA MET A 110 -21.28 4.09 -5.24
C MET A 110 -20.81 3.08 -4.17
N PRO A 111 -21.53 1.96 -3.96
CA PRO A 111 -21.09 0.91 -3.05
C PRO A 111 -19.74 0.36 -3.53
N LYS A 112 -18.67 0.62 -2.77
CA LYS A 112 -17.33 0.07 -3.00
C LYS A 112 -17.08 -1.07 -2.02
N GLY A 113 -16.44 -2.14 -2.48
CA GLY A 113 -15.91 -3.16 -1.58
C GLY A 113 -14.94 -2.51 -0.59
N GLY A 114 -15.01 -2.89 0.69
CA GLY A 114 -14.24 -2.26 1.76
C GLY A 114 -12.74 -2.26 1.46
N SER A 115 -12.21 -1.10 1.05
CA SER A 115 -10.78 -0.89 0.88
C SER A 115 -10.18 -0.59 2.25
N ARG A 116 -9.56 -1.61 2.85
CA ARG A 116 -8.64 -1.38 3.97
C ARG A 116 -7.43 -0.64 3.40
N LEU A 117 -7.19 0.59 3.87
CA LEU A 117 -5.89 1.24 3.73
C LEU A 117 -4.87 0.47 4.58
N SER A 118 -4.46 -0.71 4.11
CA SER A 118 -3.23 -1.33 4.56
C SER A 118 -2.11 -0.65 3.79
N LEU A 119 -1.48 0.36 4.39
CA LEU A 119 -0.15 0.77 3.98
C LEU A 119 0.77 -0.39 4.35
N ASP A 120 0.83 -1.38 3.46
CA ASP A 120 1.66 -2.54 3.61
C ASP A 120 3.08 -2.10 3.26
N PHE A 121 3.78 -1.51 4.23
CA PHE A 121 5.16 -1.07 4.09
C PHE A 121 6.06 -2.21 3.61
N SER A 122 5.67 -3.48 3.81
CA SER A 122 6.32 -4.64 3.23
C SER A 122 6.25 -4.70 1.69
N SER A 123 5.17 -4.22 1.08
CA SER A 123 5.05 -4.19 -0.39
C SER A 123 5.84 -3.05 -1.03
N LEU A 124 5.95 -1.91 -0.34
CA LEU A 124 6.69 -0.75 -0.84
C LEU A 124 8.21 -0.87 -0.58
N LEU A 125 8.59 -1.33 0.62
CA LEU A 125 9.98 -1.34 1.10
C LEU A 125 10.65 -2.71 0.94
N GLY A 126 9.87 -3.77 0.79
CA GLY A 126 10.35 -5.14 0.57
C GLY A 126 11.25 -5.29 -0.67
N PRO A 127 10.85 -4.80 -1.86
CA PRO A 127 11.69 -4.87 -3.06
C PRO A 127 13.02 -4.13 -2.92
N LEU A 128 13.02 -2.93 -2.32
CA LEU A 128 14.22 -2.13 -2.10
C LEU A 128 15.19 -2.80 -1.13
N PHE A 129 14.66 -3.28 0.01
CA PHE A 129 15.46 -4.00 1.00
C PHE A 129 16.05 -5.29 0.43
N PHE A 130 15.31 -5.97 -0.44
CA PHE A 130 15.78 -7.17 -1.11
C PHE A 130 16.89 -6.89 -2.13
N CYS A 131 16.76 -5.82 -2.92
CA CYS A 131 17.83 -5.35 -3.80
C CYS A 131 19.12 -5.06 -3.03
N TRP A 132 19.04 -4.34 -1.90
CA TRP A 132 20.19 -4.08 -1.03
C TRP A 132 20.83 -5.37 -0.48
N LEU A 133 20.01 -6.32 -0.01
CA LEU A 133 20.49 -7.60 0.50
C LEU A 133 21.24 -8.42 -0.55
N LEU A 134 20.70 -8.53 -1.76
CA LEU A 134 21.29 -9.34 -2.83
C LEU A 134 22.65 -8.83 -3.30
N GLN A 135 22.89 -7.52 -3.22
CA GLN A 135 24.15 -6.92 -3.65
C GLN A 135 25.13 -6.64 -2.49
N LEU A 136 24.75 -6.96 -1.25
CA LEU A 136 25.54 -6.71 -0.05
C LEU A 136 26.94 -7.35 -0.09
N LEU A 137 27.11 -8.44 -0.84
CA LEU A 137 28.39 -9.13 -0.97
C LEU A 137 29.33 -8.48 -1.99
N LEU A 138 28.88 -7.48 -2.76
CA LEU A 138 29.72 -6.79 -3.75
C LEU A 138 30.93 -6.10 -3.12
N PRO A 139 30.82 -5.26 -2.07
CA PRO A 139 31.98 -4.57 -1.49
C PRO A 139 33.04 -5.52 -0.91
N PRO A 140 32.69 -6.61 -0.18
CA PRO A 140 33.66 -7.62 0.25
C PRO A 140 34.40 -8.31 -0.89
N MET A 141 33.70 -8.73 -1.95
CA MET A 141 34.33 -9.34 -3.12
C MET A 141 35.30 -8.37 -3.78
N LEU A 142 34.84 -7.14 -4.02
CA LEU A 142 35.62 -6.07 -4.63
C LEU A 142 36.87 -5.75 -3.78
N ASN A 143 36.74 -5.72 -2.44
CA ASN A 143 37.85 -5.57 -1.52
C ASN A 143 38.91 -6.65 -1.76
N GLN A 144 38.50 -7.92 -1.82
CA GLN A 144 39.43 -9.03 -2.00
C GLN A 144 40.18 -8.93 -3.33
N LEU A 145 39.50 -8.69 -4.46
CA LEU A 145 40.18 -8.56 -5.76
C LEU A 145 41.18 -7.40 -5.76
N VAL A 146 40.78 -6.24 -5.23
CA VAL A 146 41.62 -5.04 -5.26
C VAL A 146 42.75 -5.15 -4.24
N TYR A 147 42.53 -5.79 -3.10
CA TYR A 147 43.56 -6.07 -2.10
C TYR A 147 44.65 -6.98 -2.66
N GLU A 148 44.27 -8.08 -3.33
CA GLU A 148 45.23 -8.98 -3.99
C GLU A 148 46.01 -8.30 -5.10
N LYS A 149 45.35 -7.41 -5.86
CA LYS A 149 45.98 -6.56 -6.87
C LYS A 149 46.94 -5.53 -6.24
N GLU A 150 46.54 -4.88 -5.15
CA GLU A 150 47.31 -3.86 -4.44
C GLU A 150 48.59 -4.43 -3.82
N LYS A 151 48.49 -5.59 -3.15
CA LYS A 151 49.62 -6.31 -2.56
C LYS A 151 50.43 -7.14 -3.55
N ARG A 152 50.00 -7.17 -4.83
CA ARG A 152 50.61 -7.98 -5.89
C ARG A 152 50.68 -9.48 -5.53
N LEU A 153 49.73 -9.95 -4.72
CA LEU A 153 49.65 -11.35 -4.28
C LEU A 153 49.50 -12.29 -5.49
N ARG A 154 48.74 -11.88 -6.51
CA ARG A 154 48.66 -12.62 -7.78
C ARG A 154 50.03 -12.82 -8.43
N ASN A 155 50.88 -11.80 -8.45
CA ASN A 155 52.22 -11.94 -9.04
C ASN A 155 53.10 -12.89 -8.21
N MET A 156 52.96 -12.88 -6.88
CA MET A 156 53.63 -13.85 -6.02
C MET A 156 53.16 -15.28 -6.32
N MET A 157 51.85 -15.51 -6.45
CA MET A 157 51.31 -16.83 -6.81
C MET A 157 51.78 -17.32 -8.18
N LYS A 158 51.89 -16.43 -9.18
CA LYS A 158 52.47 -16.78 -10.48
C LYS A 158 53.93 -17.22 -10.38
N MET A 159 54.73 -16.59 -9.52
CA MET A 159 56.12 -17.00 -9.27
C MET A 159 56.21 -18.38 -8.62
N HIS A 160 55.15 -18.85 -7.94
CA HIS A 160 55.04 -20.22 -7.42
C HIS A 160 54.50 -21.22 -8.46
N GLY A 161 54.35 -20.81 -9.72
CA GLY A 161 53.93 -21.69 -10.83
C GLY A 161 52.42 -21.76 -11.05
N LEU A 162 51.61 -20.93 -10.39
CA LEU A 162 50.17 -20.91 -10.62
C LEU A 162 49.85 -20.27 -11.99
N GLY A 163 49.17 -21.02 -12.85
CA GLY A 163 48.70 -20.51 -14.14
C GLY A 163 47.62 -19.43 -14.02
N ASP A 164 47.65 -18.46 -14.93
CA ASP A 164 46.72 -17.32 -14.93
C ASP A 164 45.24 -17.73 -15.05
N ALA A 165 44.94 -18.70 -15.92
CA ALA A 165 43.58 -19.18 -16.12
C ALA A 165 43.04 -19.92 -14.89
N ALA A 166 43.89 -20.71 -14.21
CA ALA A 166 43.53 -21.44 -13.01
C ALA A 166 43.16 -20.48 -11.87
N TYR A 167 43.95 -19.42 -11.68
CA TYR A 167 43.64 -18.37 -10.69
C TYR A 167 42.26 -17.76 -10.92
N TRP A 168 41.94 -17.32 -12.14
CA TRP A 168 40.66 -16.69 -12.43
C TRP A 168 39.48 -17.66 -12.29
N ALA A 169 39.66 -18.92 -12.71
CA ALA A 169 38.64 -19.96 -12.55
C ALA A 169 38.35 -20.26 -11.08
N ILE A 170 39.39 -20.40 -10.25
CA ILE A 170 39.26 -20.63 -8.80
C ILE A 170 38.60 -19.42 -8.15
N GLN A 171 39.04 -18.21 -8.48
CA GLN A 171 38.49 -16.99 -7.90
C GLN A 171 37.00 -16.81 -8.24
N TYR A 172 36.62 -17.03 -9.50
CA TYR A 172 35.24 -16.96 -9.94
C TYR A 172 34.39 -18.05 -9.27
N CYS A 173 34.88 -19.29 -9.21
CA CYS A 173 34.17 -20.40 -8.57
C CYS A 173 33.95 -20.15 -7.08
N TRP A 174 34.98 -19.67 -6.38
CA TRP A 174 34.90 -19.30 -4.97
C TRP A 174 33.83 -18.24 -4.71
N PHE A 175 33.82 -17.16 -5.50
CA PHE A 175 32.80 -16.13 -5.36
C PHE A 175 31.40 -16.62 -5.73
N PHE A 176 31.28 -17.47 -6.76
CA PHE A 176 30.02 -18.08 -7.13
C PHE A 176 29.43 -18.91 -5.98
N VAL A 177 30.22 -19.78 -5.35
CA VAL A 177 29.77 -20.63 -4.24
C VAL A 177 29.31 -19.80 -3.04
N ILE A 178 30.06 -18.75 -2.68
CA ILE A 178 29.68 -17.87 -1.55
C ILE A 178 28.36 -17.14 -1.85
N ASN A 179 28.21 -16.53 -3.02
CA ASN A 179 26.98 -15.81 -3.37
C ASN A 179 25.79 -16.76 -3.49
N PHE A 180 25.99 -17.92 -4.10
CA PHE A 180 24.95 -18.94 -4.21
C PHE A 180 24.48 -19.38 -2.82
N THR A 181 25.40 -19.72 -1.92
CA THR A 181 25.08 -20.12 -0.55
C THR A 181 24.34 -19.01 0.20
N PHE A 182 24.80 -17.78 0.08
CA PHE A 182 24.17 -16.62 0.70
C PHE A 182 22.72 -16.42 0.20
N THR A 183 22.50 -16.47 -1.12
CA THR A 183 21.15 -16.32 -1.68
C THR A 183 20.21 -17.44 -1.27
N TRP A 184 20.67 -18.69 -1.19
CA TRP A 184 19.85 -19.80 -0.69
C TRP A 184 19.48 -19.66 0.78
N ILE A 185 20.40 -19.20 1.61
CA ILE A 185 20.11 -18.89 3.01
C ILE A 185 19.05 -17.80 3.11
N LEU A 186 19.16 -16.73 2.31
CA LEU A 186 18.16 -15.65 2.27
C LEU A 186 16.77 -16.15 1.85
N ILE A 187 16.68 -17.01 0.83
CA ILE A 187 15.40 -17.61 0.40
C ILE A 187 14.82 -18.49 1.51
N GLY A 188 15.66 -19.27 2.20
CA GLY A 188 15.25 -20.10 3.34
C GLY A 188 14.65 -19.29 4.48
N PHE A 189 15.35 -18.25 4.93
CA PHE A 189 14.84 -17.33 5.96
C PHE A 189 13.62 -16.52 5.48
N GLY A 190 13.61 -16.08 4.23
CA GLY A 190 12.47 -15.37 3.64
C GLY A 190 11.20 -16.22 3.59
N SER A 191 11.34 -17.53 3.33
CA SER A 191 10.24 -18.49 3.34
C SER A 191 9.72 -18.79 4.76
N LEU A 192 10.61 -18.77 5.77
CA LEU A 192 10.27 -18.94 7.19
C LEU A 192 9.42 -17.78 7.71
N ILE A 193 9.70 -16.54 7.28
CA ILE A 193 9.00 -15.31 7.73
C ILE A 193 7.64 -15.12 7.01
N ASN A 194 7.21 -16.07 6.17
CA ASN A 194 5.95 -16.00 5.40
C ASN A 194 5.87 -14.80 4.44
N LEU A 195 6.99 -14.36 3.87
CA LEU A 195 6.96 -13.28 2.88
C LEU A 195 6.28 -13.77 1.59
N SER A 196 5.23 -13.06 1.16
CA SER A 196 4.41 -13.39 -0.01
C SER A 196 5.23 -13.50 -1.29
N PHE A 197 6.29 -12.69 -1.43
CA PHE A 197 7.21 -12.70 -2.58
C PHE A 197 7.84 -14.07 -2.85
N PHE A 198 8.25 -14.79 -1.80
CA PHE A 198 8.92 -16.08 -1.93
C PHE A 198 7.96 -17.27 -2.06
N ARG A 199 6.73 -17.15 -1.57
CA ARG A 199 5.74 -18.25 -1.60
C ARG A 199 4.81 -18.22 -2.80
N LEU A 200 4.49 -17.03 -3.32
CA LEU A 200 3.62 -16.89 -4.50
C LEU A 200 4.35 -17.23 -5.80
N THR A 201 5.68 -17.06 -5.81
CA THR A 201 6.51 -17.36 -6.98
C THR A 201 6.98 -18.82 -6.93
N SER A 202 6.92 -19.52 -8.05
CA SER A 202 7.39 -20.90 -8.16
C SER A 202 8.92 -20.99 -7.99
N TYR A 203 9.36 -22.01 -7.23
CA TYR A 203 10.78 -22.20 -6.88
C TYR A 203 11.71 -22.36 -8.09
N SER A 204 11.22 -22.93 -9.20
CA SER A 204 12.02 -23.08 -10.42
C SER A 204 12.37 -21.73 -11.06
N PHE A 205 11.44 -20.78 -11.07
CA PHE A 205 11.70 -19.45 -11.62
C PHE A 205 12.63 -18.65 -10.71
N GLN A 206 12.45 -18.77 -9.40
CA GLN A 206 13.37 -18.18 -8.42
C GLN A 206 14.80 -18.68 -8.64
N PHE A 207 14.99 -19.99 -8.79
CA PHE A 207 16.30 -20.58 -9.00
C PHE A 207 17.01 -20.00 -10.24
N VAL A 208 16.35 -19.98 -11.39
CA VAL A 208 16.93 -19.47 -12.64
C VAL A 208 17.23 -17.97 -12.52
N PHE A 209 16.33 -17.20 -11.93
CA PHE A 209 16.50 -15.77 -11.73
C PHE A 209 17.74 -15.46 -10.87
N TYR A 210 17.88 -16.10 -9.71
CA TYR A 210 19.03 -15.87 -8.83
C TYR A 210 20.34 -16.38 -9.43
N LEU A 211 20.31 -17.48 -10.18
CA LEU A 211 21.48 -17.98 -10.89
C LEU A 211 22.00 -16.94 -11.90
N LEU A 212 21.11 -16.38 -12.71
CA LEU A 212 21.45 -15.31 -13.67
C LEU A 212 21.93 -14.05 -12.96
N TRP A 213 21.25 -13.66 -11.88
CA TRP A 213 21.62 -12.50 -11.08
C TRP A 213 23.04 -12.61 -10.50
N ILE A 214 23.39 -13.74 -9.89
CA ILE A 214 24.73 -13.99 -9.33
C ILE A 214 25.78 -13.88 -10.44
N ASN A 215 25.54 -14.46 -11.61
CA ASN A 215 26.45 -14.37 -12.75
C ASN A 215 26.69 -12.90 -13.18
N CYS A 216 25.62 -12.11 -13.29
CA CYS A 216 25.72 -10.68 -13.59
C CYS A 216 26.49 -9.91 -12.52
N LEU A 217 26.21 -10.17 -11.24
CA LEU A 217 26.87 -9.51 -10.11
C LEU A 217 28.39 -9.79 -10.09
N LEU A 218 28.78 -11.04 -10.36
CA LEU A 218 30.18 -11.42 -10.45
C LEU A 218 30.86 -10.75 -11.63
N ALA A 219 30.29 -10.82 -12.82
CA ALA A 219 30.84 -10.17 -14.02
C ALA A 219 31.04 -8.66 -13.79
N PHE A 220 30.05 -8.01 -13.19
CA PHE A 220 30.13 -6.60 -12.81
C PHE A 220 31.24 -6.34 -11.79
N THR A 221 31.38 -7.18 -10.77
CA THR A 221 32.43 -7.04 -9.75
C THR A 221 33.83 -7.19 -10.35
N PHE A 222 34.04 -8.16 -11.24
CA PHE A 222 35.32 -8.32 -11.95
C PHE A 222 35.63 -7.10 -12.81
N LEU A 223 34.65 -6.58 -13.55
CA LEU A 223 34.80 -5.35 -14.35
C LEU A 223 35.15 -4.16 -13.45
N LEU A 224 34.41 -3.97 -12.37
CA LEU A 224 34.57 -2.87 -11.44
C LEU A 224 35.93 -2.90 -10.72
N SER A 225 36.47 -4.09 -10.42
CA SER A 225 37.80 -4.27 -9.82
C SER A 225 38.96 -3.74 -10.70
N THR A 226 38.75 -3.64 -12.01
CA THR A 226 39.77 -3.12 -12.92
C THR A 226 40.00 -1.62 -12.72
N LEU A 227 38.95 -0.88 -12.35
CA LEU A 227 38.96 0.59 -12.20
C LEU A 227 39.72 1.04 -10.95
N PHE A 228 39.83 0.20 -9.93
CA PHE A 228 40.43 0.57 -8.65
C PHE A 228 41.86 0.05 -8.48
N ARG A 229 42.70 0.84 -7.80
CA ARG A 229 44.08 0.49 -7.42
C ARG A 229 44.28 0.33 -5.90
N SER A 230 43.42 0.93 -5.09
CA SER A 230 43.48 0.90 -3.62
C SER A 230 42.23 0.22 -3.08
N SER A 231 42.41 -0.79 -2.23
CA SER A 231 41.35 -1.58 -1.59
C SER A 231 40.38 -0.71 -0.80
N LYS A 232 40.89 0.26 -0.04
CA LYS A 232 40.08 1.17 0.79
C LYS A 232 39.09 2.00 -0.05
N THR A 233 39.56 2.58 -1.16
CA THR A 233 38.70 3.36 -2.06
C THR A 233 37.65 2.48 -2.72
N ALA A 234 38.05 1.28 -3.13
CA ALA A 234 37.20 0.30 -3.78
C ALA A 234 36.02 -0.13 -2.89
N VAL A 235 36.27 -0.34 -1.60
CA VAL A 235 35.24 -0.66 -0.60
C VAL A 235 34.25 0.48 -0.43
N VAL A 236 34.74 1.72 -0.26
CA VAL A 236 33.86 2.89 -0.07
C VAL A 236 32.96 3.09 -1.29
N VAL A 237 33.51 3.01 -2.50
CA VAL A 237 32.71 3.13 -3.73
C VAL A 237 31.75 1.95 -3.89
N GLY A 238 32.16 0.73 -3.53
CA GLY A 238 31.29 -0.44 -3.51
C GLY A 238 30.08 -0.23 -2.59
N PHE A 239 30.28 0.25 -1.37
CA PHE A 239 29.17 0.56 -0.46
C PHE A 239 28.30 1.70 -0.98
N LEU A 240 28.90 2.77 -1.52
CA LEU A 240 28.15 3.87 -2.12
C LEU A 240 27.26 3.38 -3.27
N TYR A 241 27.78 2.49 -4.12
CA TYR A 241 27.01 1.84 -5.18
C TYR A 241 25.85 1.01 -4.62
N VAL A 242 26.10 0.19 -3.60
CA VAL A 242 25.05 -0.63 -2.96
C VAL A 242 23.94 0.23 -2.37
N PHE A 243 24.27 1.33 -1.68
CA PHE A 243 23.24 2.21 -1.13
C PHE A 243 22.53 3.03 -2.22
N GLY A 244 23.28 3.57 -3.19
CA GLY A 244 22.75 4.43 -4.24
C GLY A 244 21.84 3.73 -5.24
N THR A 245 21.99 2.41 -5.44
CA THR A 245 21.15 1.63 -6.37
C THR A 245 19.80 1.19 -5.79
N GLY A 246 19.61 1.28 -4.48
CA GLY A 246 18.33 0.95 -3.85
C GLY A 246 17.67 2.13 -3.15
N LEU A 247 17.97 3.35 -3.59
CA LEU A 247 17.33 4.60 -3.19
C LEU A 247 16.37 5.08 -4.29
#